data_AF-A0A7Z0Y7L8-F1
#
_entry.id   AF-A0A7Z0Y7L8-F1
#
_cell.length_a   1.000
_cell.length_b   1.000
_cell.length_c   1.000
_cell.angle_alpha   90.00
_cell.angle_beta   90.00
_cell.angle_gamma   90.00
#
_symmetry.space_group_name_H-M   'P 1'
#
loop_
_entity.id
_entity.type
_entity.pdbx_description
1 polymer ?
#
loop_
_entity_poly.entity_id
_entity_poly.type
_entity_poly.pdbx_seq_one_letter_code
_entity_poly.pdbx_strand_id
1 'polypeptide(L)'
;MIILHNRLTTLPQLSESLRFLNCSSNGITVLPDLPNTLNSLYCYANRLETLPTLPDTLQELGYSGNPLTTLPELPASLISLNNSESAGGAIAPLSFIQSIGYWFPFSQRAEMLTRFEGIANEENAEIFSRFLNRLQYRYRDPQYEDFRSQVKECLIRLADKPELREKLFMCAYESTLNCDDRISLTWNMMRVAEMAFTVEQEGHEGNLPEMIDIARQVFRIESLTEIANRKIQQILRVNNTFNEDLEVILGLQTQLRDALRLTHVAPDMYFFRFSHLTEIDVKTAERQVRVAENSRFESWLNNWEPWQMLLKRIDPLWYETAVNEKYAFVDGPDFQNRLDEKFQLHQVPPEARDDARYPLGKIVLAEKIHEIFVNQTRKILAAKEHSSLLEPLWTE
;
A
#
# COMPACT_ATOMS: atom_id res chain seq x y z
N MET A 1 1.18 18.41 -33.91
CA MET A 1 -0.29 18.60 -33.90
C MET A 1 -0.75 18.54 -32.46
N ILE A 2 -1.45 19.57 -31.99
CA ILE A 2 -1.93 19.68 -30.61
C ILE A 2 -3.44 19.94 -30.68
N ILE A 3 -4.24 19.04 -30.10
CA ILE A 3 -5.70 19.13 -30.04
C ILE A 3 -6.15 18.68 -28.65
N LEU A 4 -6.38 19.63 -27.77
CA LEU A 4 -6.69 19.38 -26.37
C LEU A 4 -8.11 19.85 -26.04
N HIS A 5 -8.79 19.20 -25.10
CA HIS A 5 -10.03 19.70 -24.48
C HIS A 5 -11.19 19.98 -25.44
N ASN A 6 -11.34 19.14 -26.47
CA ASN A 6 -12.53 19.15 -27.30
C ASN A 6 -13.45 17.98 -26.92
N ARG A 7 -14.61 17.89 -27.57
CA ARG A 7 -15.53 16.75 -27.44
C ARG A 7 -15.36 15.78 -28.60
N LEU A 8 -14.14 15.67 -29.12
CA LEU A 8 -13.85 14.80 -30.25
C LEU A 8 -13.93 13.35 -29.81
N THR A 9 -14.67 12.55 -30.56
CA THR A 9 -14.75 11.10 -30.38
C THR A 9 -13.83 10.34 -31.35
N THR A 10 -13.30 11.03 -32.35
CA THR A 10 -12.40 10.51 -33.40
C THR A 10 -11.42 11.60 -33.85
N LEU A 11 -10.27 11.21 -34.40
CA LEU A 11 -9.34 12.11 -35.08
C LEU A 11 -9.41 11.91 -36.61
N PRO A 12 -9.11 12.95 -37.41
CA PRO A 12 -8.91 12.78 -38.85
C PRO A 12 -7.61 12.01 -39.13
N GLN A 13 -7.42 11.56 -40.37
CA GLN A 13 -6.15 10.99 -40.82
C GLN A 13 -4.99 11.96 -40.57
N LEU A 14 -3.91 11.45 -39.99
CA LEU A 14 -2.74 12.24 -39.62
C LEU A 14 -1.83 12.47 -40.83
N SER A 15 -1.08 13.58 -40.81
CA SER A 15 -0.07 13.83 -41.85
C SER A 15 1.10 12.85 -41.71
N GLU A 16 1.56 12.28 -42.83
CA GLU A 16 2.74 11.40 -42.90
C GLU A 16 4.04 12.05 -42.40
N SER A 17 4.08 13.39 -42.33
CA SER A 17 5.23 14.15 -41.84
C SER A 17 5.17 14.49 -40.35
N LEU A 18 4.13 14.01 -39.64
CA LEU A 18 3.88 14.40 -38.26
C LEU A 18 4.88 13.74 -37.31
N ARG A 19 5.57 14.56 -36.51
CA ARG A 19 6.56 14.10 -35.51
C ARG A 19 6.06 14.14 -34.07
N PHE A 20 5.03 14.92 -33.81
CA PHE A 20 4.50 15.16 -32.47
C PHE A 20 2.98 15.21 -32.52
N LEU A 21 2.31 14.39 -31.73
CA LEU A 21 0.86 14.42 -31.55
C LEU A 21 0.51 14.52 -30.07
N ASN A 22 -0.28 15.54 -29.71
CA ASN A 22 -0.96 15.58 -28.43
C ASN A 22 -2.47 15.73 -28.66
N CYS A 23 -3.25 14.72 -28.30
CA CYS A 23 -4.70 14.62 -28.46
C CYS A 23 -5.44 14.42 -27.13
N SER A 24 -4.81 14.83 -26.04
CA SER A 24 -5.25 14.56 -24.68
C SER A 24 -6.57 15.23 -24.31
N SER A 25 -7.29 14.64 -23.34
CA SER A 25 -8.54 15.16 -22.77
C SER A 25 -9.64 15.40 -23.81
N ASN A 26 -9.93 14.37 -24.60
CA ASN A 26 -11.08 14.32 -25.50
C ASN A 26 -11.98 13.12 -25.13
N GLY A 27 -12.94 12.77 -25.97
CA GLY A 27 -13.74 11.55 -25.85
C GLY A 27 -13.31 10.48 -26.85
N ILE A 28 -12.05 10.48 -27.28
CA ILE A 28 -11.59 9.64 -28.40
C ILE A 28 -11.66 8.17 -28.00
N THR A 29 -12.33 7.38 -28.84
CA THR A 29 -12.52 5.94 -28.60
C THR A 29 -11.51 5.09 -29.37
N VAL A 30 -10.99 5.60 -30.49
CA VAL A 30 -9.98 4.94 -31.33
C VAL A 30 -9.04 6.00 -31.94
N LEU A 31 -7.73 5.73 -31.93
CA LEU A 31 -6.75 6.52 -32.67
C LEU A 31 -6.63 6.02 -34.12
N PRO A 32 -6.41 6.92 -35.10
CA PRO A 32 -6.06 6.52 -36.47
C PRO A 32 -4.65 5.91 -36.51
N ASP A 33 -4.29 5.33 -37.67
CA ASP A 33 -2.93 4.86 -37.92
C ASP A 33 -1.91 5.98 -37.67
N LEU A 34 -0.85 5.63 -36.94
CA LEU A 34 0.20 6.56 -36.57
C LEU A 34 1.26 6.63 -37.66
N PRO A 35 1.71 7.84 -38.06
CA PRO A 35 2.73 7.96 -39.09
C PRO A 35 4.08 7.45 -38.59
N ASN A 36 4.85 6.82 -39.48
CA ASN A 36 6.17 6.24 -39.17
C ASN A 36 7.25 7.29 -38.81
N THR A 37 6.92 8.58 -38.86
CA THR A 37 7.81 9.68 -38.41
C THR A 37 7.48 10.19 -37.01
N LEU A 38 6.49 9.61 -36.34
CA LEU A 38 6.03 10.09 -35.05
C LEU A 38 7.06 9.75 -33.96
N ASN A 39 7.50 10.77 -33.23
CA ASN A 39 8.47 10.63 -32.14
C ASN A 39 7.81 10.73 -30.76
N SER A 40 6.76 11.55 -30.63
CA SER A 40 6.03 11.71 -29.36
C SER A 40 4.52 11.61 -29.56
N LEU A 41 3.88 10.75 -28.75
CA LEU A 41 2.43 10.58 -28.69
C LEU A 41 1.90 10.81 -27.28
N TYR A 42 1.04 11.81 -27.13
CA TYR A 42 0.29 12.08 -25.91
C TYR A 42 -1.21 11.98 -26.18
N CYS A 43 -1.87 11.02 -25.53
CA CYS A 43 -3.29 10.73 -25.72
C CYS A 43 -4.05 10.60 -24.39
N TYR A 44 -3.57 11.28 -23.34
CA TYR A 44 -4.10 11.20 -21.98
C TYR A 44 -5.62 11.45 -21.89
N ALA A 45 -6.28 10.89 -20.88
CA ALA A 45 -7.68 11.18 -20.54
C ALA A 45 -8.65 11.10 -21.73
N ASN A 46 -8.62 9.98 -22.46
CA ASN A 46 -9.55 9.66 -23.54
C ASN A 46 -10.36 8.39 -23.18
N ARG A 47 -11.02 7.77 -24.15
CA ARG A 47 -11.80 6.52 -23.99
C ARG A 47 -11.22 5.39 -24.86
N LEU A 48 -9.90 5.38 -25.04
CA LEU A 48 -9.21 4.37 -25.83
C LEU A 48 -9.19 3.04 -25.07
N GLU A 49 -9.72 1.98 -25.68
CA GLU A 49 -9.66 0.61 -25.14
C GLU A 49 -8.42 -0.15 -25.63
N THR A 50 -7.86 0.29 -26.77
CA THR A 50 -6.63 -0.21 -27.38
C THR A 50 -5.84 0.93 -28.01
N LEU A 51 -4.52 0.77 -28.13
CA LEU A 51 -3.68 1.63 -28.99
C LEU A 51 -3.41 0.94 -30.33
N PRO A 52 -3.27 1.71 -31.43
CA PRO A 52 -2.80 1.18 -32.72
C PRO A 52 -1.34 0.74 -32.62
N THR A 53 -0.84 0.08 -33.67
CA THR A 53 0.60 -0.24 -33.78
C THR A 53 1.43 1.03 -33.61
N LEU A 54 2.40 0.98 -32.71
CA LEU A 54 3.27 2.11 -32.42
C LEU A 54 4.42 2.13 -33.45
N PRO A 55 4.80 3.29 -33.99
CA PRO A 55 5.88 3.38 -34.96
C PRO A 55 7.25 3.14 -34.31
N ASP A 56 8.17 2.52 -35.05
CA ASP A 56 9.55 2.21 -34.60
C ASP A 56 10.41 3.44 -34.27
N THR A 57 9.92 4.65 -34.56
CA THR A 57 10.57 5.91 -34.24
C THR A 57 10.07 6.54 -32.94
N LEU A 58 9.04 5.98 -32.31
CA LEU A 58 8.40 6.57 -31.15
C LEU A 58 9.36 6.54 -29.95
N GLN A 59 9.65 7.71 -29.39
CA GLN A 59 10.55 7.90 -28.25
C GLN A 59 9.77 8.18 -26.97
N GLU A 60 8.61 8.81 -27.09
CA GLU A 60 7.77 9.22 -25.96
C GLU A 60 6.33 8.79 -26.17
N LEU A 61 5.75 8.13 -25.17
CA LEU A 61 4.35 7.72 -25.17
C LEU A 61 3.70 8.07 -23.82
N GLY A 62 2.58 8.78 -23.87
CA GLY A 62 1.73 9.03 -22.72
C GLY A 62 0.26 8.78 -23.03
N TYR A 63 -0.36 7.92 -22.22
CA TYR A 63 -1.70 7.38 -22.48
C TYR A 63 -2.56 7.26 -21.22
N SER A 64 -2.07 7.71 -20.06
CA SER A 64 -2.79 7.62 -18.79
C SER A 64 -4.18 8.27 -18.85
N GLY A 65 -5.13 7.73 -18.10
CA GLY A 65 -6.54 8.14 -18.16
C GLY A 65 -7.35 7.55 -19.34
N ASN A 66 -6.84 6.52 -20.01
CA ASN A 66 -7.59 5.71 -21.00
C ASN A 66 -7.93 4.30 -20.47
N PRO A 67 -9.11 3.75 -20.81
CA PRO A 67 -9.54 2.42 -20.38
C PRO A 67 -8.86 1.30 -21.18
N LEU A 68 -7.54 1.40 -21.40
CA LEU A 68 -6.79 0.42 -22.17
C LEU A 68 -6.83 -0.92 -21.44
N THR A 69 -7.04 -2.00 -22.18
CA THR A 69 -6.98 -3.37 -21.65
C THR A 69 -5.64 -4.04 -21.92
N THR A 70 -4.96 -3.62 -22.99
CA THR A 70 -3.63 -4.09 -23.37
C THR A 70 -2.86 -2.98 -24.09
N LEU A 71 -1.53 -3.02 -23.98
CA LEU A 71 -0.65 -2.25 -24.85
C LEU A 71 -0.20 -3.11 -26.05
N PRO A 72 -0.03 -2.51 -27.24
CA PRO A 72 0.65 -3.15 -28.37
C PRO A 72 2.13 -3.39 -28.04
N GLU A 73 2.84 -4.10 -28.91
CA GLU A 73 4.30 -4.19 -28.80
C GLU A 73 4.92 -2.79 -28.79
N LEU A 74 5.77 -2.55 -27.78
CA LEU A 74 6.44 -1.26 -27.62
C LEU A 74 7.69 -1.24 -28.49
N PRO A 75 7.94 -0.15 -29.23
CA PRO A 75 9.10 -0.05 -30.10
C PRO A 75 10.38 0.06 -29.28
N ALA A 76 11.48 -0.53 -29.77
CA ALA A 76 12.78 -0.50 -29.07
C ALA A 76 13.37 0.92 -28.94
N SER A 77 12.86 1.89 -29.72
CA SER A 77 13.20 3.30 -29.65
C SER A 77 12.58 4.04 -28.47
N LEU A 78 11.65 3.42 -27.74
CA LEU A 78 10.90 4.09 -26.69
C LEU A 78 11.80 4.37 -25.48
N ILE A 79 12.01 5.66 -25.18
CA ILE A 79 12.89 6.12 -24.11
C ILE A 79 12.07 6.53 -22.89
N SER A 80 10.82 6.96 -23.09
CA SER A 80 9.96 7.49 -22.03
C SER A 80 8.53 7.00 -22.19
N LEU A 81 8.06 6.28 -21.16
CA LEU A 81 6.64 6.04 -20.90
C LEU A 81 6.21 7.08 -19.88
N ASN A 82 5.62 8.17 -20.36
CA ASN A 82 5.19 9.26 -19.52
C ASN A 82 3.77 8.99 -19.04
N ASN A 83 3.65 8.47 -17.83
CA ASN A 83 2.36 8.20 -17.21
C ASN A 83 1.85 9.39 -16.37
N SER A 84 2.69 10.41 -16.16
CA SER A 84 2.35 11.55 -15.32
C SER A 84 1.25 12.41 -15.96
N GLU A 85 0.14 12.58 -15.23
CA GLU A 85 -0.98 13.45 -15.62
C GLU A 85 -0.54 14.91 -15.90
N SER A 86 0.61 15.32 -15.36
CA SER A 86 1.14 16.69 -15.43
C SER A 86 1.97 17.00 -16.68
N ALA A 87 2.48 16.00 -17.42
CA ALA A 87 3.41 16.27 -18.52
C ALA A 87 2.74 16.60 -19.88
N GLY A 88 1.42 16.43 -19.99
CA GLY A 88 0.68 16.60 -21.24
C GLY A 88 -0.10 17.91 -21.40
N GLY A 89 -0.02 18.85 -20.46
CA GLY A 89 -0.94 20.00 -20.41
C GLY A 89 -2.39 19.59 -20.17
N ALA A 90 -2.64 18.44 -19.52
CA ALA A 90 -3.95 18.06 -19.04
C ALA A 90 -4.39 19.03 -17.92
N ILE A 91 -5.70 19.33 -17.87
CA ILE A 91 -6.32 20.16 -16.84
C ILE A 91 -5.88 19.70 -15.45
N ALA A 92 -5.82 20.67 -14.53
CA ALA A 92 -5.62 20.46 -13.11
C ALA A 92 -6.45 19.26 -12.60
N PRO A 93 -5.86 18.39 -11.75
CA PRO A 93 -6.60 17.29 -11.13
C PRO A 93 -7.89 17.78 -10.48
N LEU A 94 -8.92 16.93 -10.40
CA LEU A 94 -10.17 17.26 -9.72
C LEU A 94 -9.86 17.91 -8.38
N SER A 95 -10.59 18.99 -8.06
CA SER A 95 -10.43 19.62 -6.75
C SER A 95 -10.73 18.59 -5.67
N PHE A 96 -10.10 18.70 -4.50
CA PHE A 96 -10.29 17.76 -3.40
C PHE A 96 -11.76 17.42 -3.14
N ILE A 97 -12.62 18.43 -3.12
CA ILE A 97 -14.07 18.30 -2.95
C ILE A 97 -14.73 17.49 -4.09
N GLN A 98 -14.32 17.70 -5.34
CA GLN A 98 -14.84 16.94 -6.47
C GLN A 98 -14.42 15.47 -6.39
N SER A 99 -13.14 15.20 -6.07
CA SER A 99 -12.59 13.85 -5.89
C SER A 99 -13.33 13.07 -4.82
N ILE A 100 -13.61 13.70 -3.68
CA ILE A 100 -14.42 13.13 -2.60
C ILE A 100 -15.83 12.80 -3.09
N GLY A 101 -16.49 13.74 -3.78
CA GLY A 101 -17.87 13.59 -4.23
C GLY A 101 -18.13 12.35 -5.09
N TYR A 102 -17.14 11.87 -5.84
CA TYR A 102 -17.27 10.67 -6.68
C TYR A 102 -17.41 9.36 -5.92
N TRP A 103 -17.01 9.30 -4.65
CA TRP A 103 -17.12 8.11 -3.81
C TRP A 103 -18.49 7.96 -3.15
N PHE A 104 -19.31 9.02 -3.19
CA PHE A 104 -20.61 9.05 -2.54
C PHE A 104 -21.77 9.10 -3.54
N PRO A 105 -22.90 8.40 -3.24
CA PRO A 105 -24.12 8.53 -4.01
C PRO A 105 -24.68 9.95 -3.88
N PHE A 106 -25.49 10.36 -4.86
CA PHE A 106 -26.05 11.71 -4.91
C PHE A 106 -26.80 12.11 -3.64
N SER A 107 -27.49 11.16 -2.99
CA SER A 107 -28.25 11.37 -1.75
C SER A 107 -27.39 11.76 -0.55
N GLN A 108 -26.13 11.33 -0.49
CA GLN A 108 -25.22 11.58 0.65
C GLN A 108 -24.17 12.65 0.33
N ARG A 109 -24.02 13.02 -0.94
CA ARG A 109 -22.94 13.88 -1.42
C ARG A 109 -22.96 15.26 -0.74
N ALA A 110 -24.10 15.92 -0.65
CA ALA A 110 -24.17 17.28 -0.08
C ALA A 110 -23.64 17.33 1.37
N GLU A 111 -24.10 16.41 2.22
CA GLU A 111 -23.67 16.30 3.61
C GLU A 111 -22.16 16.02 3.72
N MET A 112 -21.66 15.08 2.91
CA MET A 112 -20.24 14.72 2.92
C MET A 112 -19.36 15.86 2.44
N LEU A 113 -19.72 16.55 1.36
CA LEU A 113 -18.92 17.66 0.85
C LEU A 113 -18.77 18.77 1.91
N THR A 114 -19.83 19.08 2.67
CA THR A 114 -19.74 20.05 3.79
C THR A 114 -18.74 19.61 4.86
N ARG A 115 -18.68 18.32 5.20
CA ARG A 115 -17.69 17.79 6.16
C ARG A 115 -16.25 17.91 5.64
N PHE A 116 -16.06 17.92 4.33
CA PHE A 116 -14.74 18.00 3.69
C PHE A 116 -14.31 19.42 3.29
N GLU A 117 -15.19 20.43 3.38
CA GLU A 117 -14.85 21.83 3.04
C GLU A 117 -13.69 22.38 3.87
N GLY A 118 -13.67 22.12 5.19
CA GLY A 118 -12.57 22.53 6.07
C GLY A 118 -11.28 21.75 5.81
N ILE A 119 -11.42 20.48 5.41
CA ILE A 119 -10.30 19.56 5.17
C ILE A 119 -9.54 19.91 3.89
N ALA A 120 -10.21 20.51 2.90
CA ALA A 120 -9.62 20.83 1.60
C ALA A 120 -8.38 21.75 1.67
N ASN A 121 -8.23 22.51 2.77
CA ASN A 121 -7.12 23.43 2.98
C ASN A 121 -6.02 22.86 3.89
N GLU A 122 -6.16 21.62 4.36
CA GLU A 122 -5.14 20.97 5.19
C GLU A 122 -3.91 20.59 4.35
N GLU A 123 -2.76 20.47 5.02
CA GLU A 123 -1.53 20.00 4.40
C GLU A 123 -1.74 18.61 3.78
N ASN A 124 -1.13 18.35 2.62
CA ASN A 124 -1.25 17.09 1.88
C ASN A 124 -2.65 16.72 1.36
N ALA A 125 -3.69 17.54 1.59
CA ALA A 125 -5.04 17.28 1.06
C ALA A 125 -5.06 17.18 -0.47
N GLU A 126 -4.31 18.05 -1.17
CA GLU A 126 -4.21 18.00 -2.63
C GLU A 126 -3.53 16.71 -3.12
N ILE A 127 -2.53 16.22 -2.39
CA ILE A 127 -1.83 14.99 -2.72
C ILE A 127 -2.75 13.78 -2.55
N PHE A 128 -3.51 13.75 -1.45
CA PHE A 128 -4.54 12.75 -1.24
C PHE A 128 -5.65 12.80 -2.31
N SER A 129 -6.04 14.00 -2.77
CA SER A 129 -6.98 14.17 -3.89
C SER A 129 -6.49 13.47 -5.15
N ARG A 130 -5.21 13.66 -5.52
CA ARG A 130 -4.61 13.01 -6.69
C ARG A 130 -4.60 11.49 -6.54
N PHE A 131 -4.29 10.98 -5.35
CA PHE A 131 -4.40 9.55 -5.05
C PHE A 131 -5.83 9.03 -5.25
N LEU A 132 -6.84 9.71 -4.71
CA LEU A 132 -8.24 9.31 -4.85
C LEU A 132 -8.72 9.31 -6.30
N ASN A 133 -8.30 10.29 -7.10
CA ASN A 133 -8.64 10.36 -8.53
C ASN A 133 -8.12 9.14 -9.30
N ARG A 134 -6.87 8.77 -9.03
CA ARG A 134 -6.24 7.59 -9.61
C ARG A 134 -6.91 6.30 -9.14
N LEU A 135 -7.23 6.20 -7.86
CA LEU A 135 -7.96 5.07 -7.28
C LEU A 135 -9.37 4.92 -7.88
N GLN A 136 -10.08 6.02 -8.06
CA GLN A 136 -11.41 6.04 -8.67
C GLN A 136 -11.34 5.52 -10.10
N TYR A 137 -10.36 5.98 -10.88
CA TYR A 137 -10.20 5.55 -12.26
C TYR A 137 -9.98 4.03 -12.36
N ARG A 138 -9.13 3.48 -11.50
CA ARG A 138 -8.78 2.05 -11.46
C ARG A 138 -9.96 1.14 -11.10
N TYR A 139 -10.79 1.58 -10.15
CA TYR A 139 -11.88 0.77 -9.59
C TYR A 139 -13.25 1.39 -9.93
N ARG A 140 -13.42 1.85 -11.17
CA ARG A 140 -14.66 2.48 -11.65
C ARG A 140 -15.76 1.47 -12.01
N ASP A 141 -15.37 0.25 -12.36
CA ASP A 141 -16.29 -0.72 -12.92
C ASP A 141 -17.19 -1.35 -11.84
N PRO A 142 -18.44 -1.75 -12.17
CA PRO A 142 -19.39 -2.29 -11.21
C PRO A 142 -18.90 -3.51 -10.44
N GLN A 143 -17.99 -4.29 -11.01
CA GLN A 143 -17.41 -5.48 -10.35
C GLN A 143 -16.63 -5.15 -9.06
N TYR A 144 -16.26 -3.88 -8.84
CA TYR A 144 -15.52 -3.43 -7.66
C TYR A 144 -16.44 -2.73 -6.63
N GLU A 145 -17.75 -2.90 -6.68
CA GLU A 145 -18.70 -2.20 -5.80
C GLU A 145 -18.41 -2.42 -4.30
N ASP A 146 -18.02 -3.64 -3.91
CA ASP A 146 -17.61 -3.95 -2.54
C ASP A 146 -16.38 -3.14 -2.12
N PHE A 147 -15.35 -3.11 -2.98
CA PHE A 147 -14.14 -2.33 -2.75
C PHE A 147 -14.44 -0.83 -2.66
N ARG A 148 -15.28 -0.31 -3.57
CA ARG A 148 -15.71 1.10 -3.54
C ARG A 148 -16.46 1.45 -2.26
N SER A 149 -17.22 0.50 -1.71
CA SER A 149 -17.90 0.66 -0.43
C SER A 149 -16.90 0.75 0.73
N GLN A 150 -15.82 -0.04 0.71
CA GLN A 150 -14.73 0.09 1.70
C GLN A 150 -14.01 1.45 1.61
N VAL A 151 -13.76 1.95 0.39
CA VAL A 151 -13.18 3.30 0.21
C VAL A 151 -14.10 4.37 0.77
N LYS A 152 -15.41 4.27 0.50
CA LYS A 152 -16.42 5.18 1.04
C LYS A 152 -16.43 5.17 2.58
N GLU A 153 -16.42 4.00 3.21
CA GLU A 153 -16.37 3.87 4.68
C GLU A 153 -15.11 4.49 5.28
N CYS A 154 -13.96 4.25 4.64
CA CYS A 154 -12.70 4.90 5.00
C CYS A 154 -12.79 6.43 4.95
N LEU A 155 -13.37 6.99 3.88
CA LEU A 155 -13.53 8.43 3.74
C LEU A 155 -14.46 9.02 4.81
N ILE A 156 -15.51 8.30 5.21
CA ILE A 156 -16.38 8.73 6.33
C ILE A 156 -15.57 8.81 7.62
N ARG A 157 -14.78 7.78 7.94
CA ARG A 157 -13.92 7.78 9.15
C ARG A 157 -12.87 8.87 9.11
N LEU A 158 -12.23 9.08 7.95
CA LEU A 158 -11.22 10.11 7.73
C LEU A 158 -11.79 11.52 7.98
N ALA A 159 -13.05 11.77 7.61
CA ALA A 159 -13.69 13.05 7.89
C ALA A 159 -13.95 13.29 9.39
N ASP A 160 -14.24 12.23 10.16
CA ASP A 160 -14.52 12.33 11.61
C ASP A 160 -13.27 12.34 12.51
N LYS A 161 -12.12 11.87 11.99
CA LYS A 161 -10.93 11.59 12.78
C LYS A 161 -9.70 12.34 12.23
N PRO A 162 -9.36 13.53 12.75
CA PRO A 162 -8.21 14.31 12.30
C PRO A 162 -6.87 13.56 12.34
N GLU A 163 -6.64 12.77 13.38
CA GLU A 163 -5.40 12.03 13.57
C GLU A 163 -5.27 10.86 12.57
N LEU A 164 -6.39 10.19 12.27
CA LEU A 164 -6.43 9.18 11.19
C LEU A 164 -6.19 9.85 9.84
N ARG A 165 -6.81 11.01 9.61
CA ARG A 165 -6.67 11.75 8.37
C ARG A 165 -5.23 12.14 8.09
N GLU A 166 -4.52 12.66 9.08
CA GLU A 166 -3.09 12.97 8.97
C GLU A 166 -2.29 11.74 8.56
N LYS A 167 -2.49 10.59 9.25
CA LYS A 167 -1.81 9.33 8.89
C LYS A 167 -2.09 8.90 7.44
N LEU A 168 -3.34 8.96 7.00
CA LEU A 168 -3.71 8.57 5.63
C LEU A 168 -3.18 9.54 4.57
N PHE A 169 -3.15 10.84 4.86
CA PHE A 169 -2.54 11.84 3.98
C PHE A 169 -1.03 11.62 3.85
N MET A 170 -0.34 11.26 4.94
CA MET A 170 1.07 10.92 4.90
C MET A 170 1.34 9.65 4.06
N CYS A 171 0.50 8.62 4.15
CA CYS A 171 0.60 7.46 3.27
C CYS A 171 0.48 7.84 1.78
N ALA A 172 -0.42 8.78 1.44
CA ALA A 172 -0.51 9.30 0.07
C ALA A 172 0.78 10.04 -0.33
N TYR A 173 1.28 10.91 0.55
CA TYR A 173 2.50 11.69 0.35
C TYR A 173 3.71 10.81 0.01
N GLU A 174 4.01 9.81 0.85
CA GLU A 174 5.15 8.90 0.66
C GLU A 174 5.08 8.13 -0.66
N SER A 175 3.87 7.87 -1.15
CA SER A 175 3.66 7.17 -2.42
C SER A 175 3.83 8.04 -3.66
N THR A 176 3.70 9.37 -3.55
CA THR A 176 3.85 10.29 -4.69
C THR A 176 5.28 10.53 -5.13
N LEU A 177 6.26 10.09 -4.34
CA LEU A 177 7.68 10.17 -4.71
C LEU A 177 8.11 9.13 -5.75
N ASN A 178 7.27 8.12 -6.05
CA ASN A 178 7.56 7.07 -7.04
C ASN A 178 6.30 6.61 -7.80
N CYS A 179 6.19 7.00 -9.08
CA CYS A 179 5.41 6.51 -10.24
C CYS A 179 4.01 5.85 -10.10
N ASP A 180 3.33 5.71 -11.25
CA ASP A 180 1.89 5.48 -11.35
C ASP A 180 1.38 4.09 -10.89
N ASP A 181 2.29 3.13 -10.67
CA ASP A 181 1.95 1.73 -10.38
C ASP A 181 1.62 1.44 -8.90
N ARG A 182 1.76 2.44 -8.02
CA ARG A 182 1.65 2.23 -6.56
C ARG A 182 0.24 2.32 -5.99
N ILE A 183 -0.80 2.64 -6.76
CA ILE A 183 -2.13 3.00 -6.21
C ILE A 183 -2.70 1.91 -5.29
N SER A 184 -2.65 0.65 -5.71
CA SER A 184 -3.17 -0.47 -4.91
C SER A 184 -2.30 -0.77 -3.68
N LEU A 185 -0.98 -0.59 -3.79
CA LEU A 185 -0.07 -0.75 -2.66
C LEU A 185 -0.25 0.39 -1.64
N THR A 186 -0.36 1.63 -2.11
CA THR A 186 -0.68 2.81 -1.29
C THR A 186 -2.00 2.61 -0.57
N TRP A 187 -3.02 2.07 -1.25
CA TRP A 187 -4.26 1.69 -0.59
C TRP A 187 -4.01 0.66 0.52
N ASN A 188 -3.30 -0.44 0.24
CA ASN A 188 -2.99 -1.45 1.25
C ASN A 188 -2.20 -0.87 2.45
N MET A 189 -1.27 0.06 2.21
CA MET A 189 -0.55 0.80 3.27
C MET A 189 -1.50 1.66 4.10
N MET A 190 -2.40 2.40 3.45
CA MET A 190 -3.47 3.15 4.13
C MET A 190 -4.40 2.25 4.95
N ARG A 191 -4.58 0.99 4.54
CA ARG A 191 -5.34 0.00 5.32
C ARG A 191 -4.59 -0.43 6.56
N VAL A 192 -3.32 -0.80 6.42
CA VAL A 192 -2.49 -1.11 7.59
C VAL A 192 -2.44 0.07 8.56
N ALA A 193 -2.33 1.30 8.06
CA ALA A 193 -2.33 2.51 8.90
C ALA A 193 -3.67 2.73 9.64
N GLU A 194 -4.81 2.54 8.96
CA GLU A 194 -6.12 2.63 9.62
C GLU A 194 -6.36 1.48 10.61
N MET A 195 -5.93 0.26 10.29
CA MET A 195 -6.02 -0.89 11.19
C MET A 195 -5.19 -0.67 12.46
N ALA A 196 -3.96 -0.20 12.30
CA ALA A 196 -3.11 0.21 13.40
C ALA A 196 -3.78 1.32 14.22
N PHE A 197 -4.30 2.37 13.57
CA PHE A 197 -5.05 3.43 14.24
C PHE A 197 -6.26 2.91 15.02
N THR A 198 -7.00 1.96 14.46
CA THR A 198 -8.19 1.38 15.09
C THR A 198 -7.82 0.67 16.38
N VAL A 199 -6.79 -0.20 16.36
CA VAL A 199 -6.29 -0.85 17.58
C VAL A 199 -5.75 0.19 18.57
N GLU A 200 -4.97 1.14 18.05
CA GLU A 200 -4.30 2.15 18.84
C GLU A 200 -5.27 3.12 19.49
N GLN A 201 -6.39 3.50 18.90
CA GLN A 201 -7.23 4.60 19.41
C GLN A 201 -8.64 4.15 19.81
N GLU A 202 -9.16 3.11 19.17
CA GLU A 202 -10.54 2.63 19.36
C GLU A 202 -10.58 1.30 20.12
N GLY A 203 -9.43 0.65 20.33
CA GLY A 203 -9.32 -0.55 21.14
C GLY A 203 -9.52 -0.30 22.64
N HIS A 204 -10.33 -1.14 23.27
CA HIS A 204 -10.62 -1.16 24.70
C HIS A 204 -10.94 -2.59 25.18
N GLU A 205 -11.12 -2.77 26.48
CA GLU A 205 -11.34 -4.09 27.09
C GLU A 205 -12.61 -4.85 26.61
N GLY A 206 -13.52 -4.15 25.92
CA GLY A 206 -14.80 -4.68 25.47
C GLY A 206 -14.80 -5.17 24.01
N ASN A 207 -13.77 -4.83 23.23
CA ASN A 207 -13.66 -5.20 21.82
C ASN A 207 -12.33 -5.92 21.50
N LEU A 208 -11.69 -6.53 22.51
CA LEU A 208 -10.43 -7.27 22.34
C LEU A 208 -10.46 -8.32 21.21
N PRO A 209 -11.56 -9.09 20.99
CA PRO A 209 -11.61 -10.03 19.87
C PRO A 209 -11.44 -9.38 18.50
N GLU A 210 -12.06 -8.22 18.29
CA GLU A 210 -11.94 -7.45 17.04
C GLU A 210 -10.52 -6.89 16.88
N MET A 211 -9.93 -6.37 17.97
CA MET A 211 -8.58 -5.81 17.93
C MET A 211 -7.52 -6.88 17.61
N ILE A 212 -7.68 -8.10 18.14
CA ILE A 212 -6.79 -9.22 17.82
C ILE A 212 -6.98 -9.68 16.38
N ASP A 213 -8.21 -9.73 15.85
CA ASP A 213 -8.43 -10.07 14.45
C ASP A 213 -7.74 -9.07 13.52
N ILE A 214 -7.90 -7.76 13.79
CA ILE A 214 -7.19 -6.70 13.07
C ILE A 214 -5.68 -6.90 13.16
N ALA A 215 -5.14 -7.17 14.35
CA ALA A 215 -3.71 -7.41 14.55
C ALA A 215 -3.20 -8.61 13.75
N ARG A 216 -3.97 -9.71 13.68
CA ARG A 216 -3.63 -10.90 12.88
C ARG A 216 -3.58 -10.59 11.39
N GLN A 217 -4.53 -9.79 10.90
CA GLN A 217 -4.53 -9.36 9.51
C GLN A 217 -3.30 -8.50 9.19
N VAL A 218 -2.96 -7.53 10.05
CA VAL A 218 -1.73 -6.71 9.90
C VAL A 218 -0.48 -7.60 9.90
N PHE A 219 -0.38 -8.55 10.84
CA PHE A 219 0.73 -9.51 10.89
C PHE A 219 0.91 -10.28 9.57
N ARG A 220 -0.19 -10.75 8.97
CA ARG A 220 -0.16 -11.47 7.69
C ARG A 220 0.31 -10.58 6.55
N ILE A 221 -0.19 -9.33 6.49
CA ILE A 221 0.20 -8.35 5.46
C ILE A 221 1.69 -8.00 5.56
N GLU A 222 2.20 -7.77 6.78
CA GLU A 222 3.63 -7.53 7.01
C GLU A 222 4.48 -8.76 6.65
N SER A 223 4.05 -9.96 7.04
CA SER A 223 4.73 -11.21 6.70
C SER A 223 4.81 -11.43 5.18
N LEU A 224 3.74 -11.13 4.43
CA LEU A 224 3.76 -11.18 2.97
C LEU A 224 4.73 -10.14 2.37
N THR A 225 4.80 -8.96 2.97
CA THR A 225 5.72 -7.90 2.55
C THR A 225 7.18 -8.31 2.77
N GLU A 226 7.51 -8.94 3.90
CA GLU A 226 8.84 -9.52 4.16
C GLU A 226 9.21 -10.60 3.13
N ILE A 227 8.27 -11.50 2.81
CA ILE A 227 8.47 -12.56 1.82
C ILE A 227 8.71 -11.97 0.43
N ALA A 228 7.90 -11.00 0.02
CA ALA A 228 8.04 -10.29 -1.24
C ALA A 228 9.39 -9.57 -1.32
N ASN A 229 9.79 -8.84 -0.28
CA ASN A 229 11.09 -8.16 -0.22
C ASN A 229 12.26 -9.12 -0.40
N ARG A 230 12.23 -10.31 0.21
CA ARG A 230 13.26 -11.34 -0.03
C ARG A 230 13.29 -11.82 -1.48
N LYS A 231 12.11 -12.01 -2.10
CA LYS A 231 12.01 -12.42 -3.50
C LYS A 231 12.52 -11.34 -4.45
N ILE A 232 12.17 -10.07 -4.20
CA ILE A 232 12.69 -8.90 -4.93
C ILE A 232 14.21 -8.88 -4.90
N GLN A 233 14.82 -9.01 -3.71
CA GLN A 233 16.28 -9.05 -3.56
C GLN A 233 16.92 -10.24 -4.31
N GLN A 234 16.22 -11.36 -4.46
CA GLN A 234 16.69 -12.48 -5.29
C GLN A 234 16.61 -12.15 -6.79
N ILE A 235 15.52 -11.52 -7.24
CA ILE A 235 15.32 -11.12 -8.64
C ILE A 235 16.37 -10.08 -9.06
N LEU A 236 16.59 -9.05 -8.25
CA LEU A 236 17.57 -7.99 -8.51
C LEU A 236 19.01 -8.51 -8.64
N ARG A 237 19.36 -9.59 -7.93
CA ARG A 237 20.68 -10.23 -8.07
C ARG A 237 20.87 -10.96 -9.40
N VAL A 238 19.78 -11.34 -10.06
CA VAL A 238 19.78 -12.13 -11.30
C VAL A 238 19.57 -11.24 -12.52
N ASN A 239 18.72 -10.20 -12.42
CA ASN A 239 18.37 -9.31 -13.52
C ASN A 239 18.73 -7.86 -13.16
N ASN A 240 19.73 -7.31 -13.87
CA ASN A 240 20.21 -5.94 -13.65
C ASN A 240 19.30 -4.85 -14.28
N THR A 241 18.08 -5.22 -14.68
CA THR A 241 17.19 -4.39 -15.51
C THR A 241 15.73 -4.65 -15.19
N PHE A 242 15.26 -4.19 -14.02
CA PHE A 242 13.88 -3.74 -13.82
C PHE A 242 13.77 -3.01 -12.48
N ASN A 243 13.00 -1.92 -12.42
CA ASN A 243 12.87 -1.05 -11.24
C ASN A 243 11.39 -0.95 -10.78
N GLU A 244 10.63 -2.03 -10.98
CA GLU A 244 9.23 -2.16 -10.57
C GLU A 244 9.11 -3.44 -9.73
N ASP A 245 9.48 -3.29 -8.46
CA ASP A 245 9.56 -4.35 -7.45
C ASP A 245 8.21 -4.59 -6.73
N LEU A 246 7.17 -3.84 -7.08
CA LEU A 246 5.96 -3.69 -6.27
C LEU A 246 4.90 -4.73 -6.64
N GLU A 247 5.02 -5.25 -7.84
CA GLU A 247 4.21 -6.29 -8.45
C GLU A 247 4.29 -7.59 -7.64
N VAL A 248 5.45 -7.85 -7.03
CA VAL A 248 5.68 -9.00 -6.14
C VAL A 248 4.85 -8.86 -4.86
N ILE A 249 4.89 -7.69 -4.22
CA ILE A 249 4.17 -7.42 -2.96
C ILE A 249 2.67 -7.49 -3.20
N LEU A 250 2.19 -6.72 -4.18
CA LEU A 250 0.77 -6.64 -4.52
C LEU A 250 0.27 -7.99 -5.06
N GLY A 251 1.08 -8.71 -5.84
CA GLY A 251 0.76 -10.03 -6.35
C GLY A 251 0.53 -11.04 -5.23
N LEU A 252 1.39 -11.09 -4.21
CA LEU A 252 1.18 -11.97 -3.06
C LEU A 252 -0.05 -11.57 -2.25
N GLN A 253 -0.23 -10.28 -1.94
CA GLN A 253 -1.36 -9.79 -1.14
C GLN A 253 -2.71 -10.04 -1.82
N THR A 254 -2.79 -9.85 -3.14
CA THR A 254 -4.03 -10.07 -3.91
C THR A 254 -4.33 -11.56 -4.08
N GLN A 255 -3.34 -12.38 -4.47
CA GLN A 255 -3.54 -13.83 -4.66
C GLN A 255 -3.88 -14.57 -3.37
N LEU A 256 -3.33 -14.12 -2.23
CA LEU A 256 -3.52 -14.77 -0.93
C LEU A 256 -4.59 -14.11 -0.07
N ARG A 257 -5.32 -13.12 -0.59
CA ARG A 257 -6.37 -12.40 0.14
C ARG A 257 -7.37 -13.36 0.79
N ASP A 258 -7.94 -14.25 0.01
CA ASP A 258 -8.99 -15.16 0.49
C ASP A 258 -8.38 -16.29 1.34
N ALA A 259 -7.23 -16.83 0.93
CA ALA A 259 -6.52 -17.91 1.62
C ALA A 259 -6.00 -17.52 3.02
N LEU A 260 -5.70 -16.24 3.22
CA LEU A 260 -5.20 -15.66 4.48
C LEU A 260 -6.24 -14.77 5.19
N ARG A 261 -7.49 -14.74 4.71
CA ARG A 261 -8.60 -13.97 5.28
C ARG A 261 -8.27 -12.48 5.47
N LEU A 262 -7.79 -11.82 4.42
CA LEU A 262 -7.47 -10.39 4.41
C LEU A 262 -8.70 -9.61 3.92
N THR A 263 -9.41 -8.89 4.80
CA THR A 263 -10.74 -8.35 4.46
C THR A 263 -10.73 -6.99 3.75
N HIS A 264 -9.60 -6.28 3.78
CA HIS A 264 -9.50 -4.89 3.30
C HIS A 264 -8.43 -4.64 2.22
N VAL A 265 -7.81 -5.70 1.71
CA VAL A 265 -6.78 -5.61 0.66
C VAL A 265 -7.42 -5.33 -0.70
N ALA A 266 -6.72 -4.59 -1.56
CA ALA A 266 -7.12 -4.33 -2.94
C ALA A 266 -7.58 -5.62 -3.68
N PRO A 267 -8.64 -5.54 -4.52
CA PRO A 267 -9.34 -6.73 -4.97
C PRO A 267 -8.56 -7.53 -6.01
N ASP A 268 -7.69 -6.86 -6.76
CA ASP A 268 -6.93 -7.44 -7.86
C ASP A 268 -5.68 -6.60 -8.19
N MET A 269 -4.95 -7.08 -9.19
CA MET A 269 -3.72 -6.46 -9.66
C MET A 269 -3.66 -6.47 -11.19
N TYR A 270 -3.33 -5.31 -11.79
CA TYR A 270 -3.32 -5.13 -13.26
C TYR A 270 -2.15 -5.86 -13.94
N PHE A 271 -0.99 -5.87 -13.28
CA PHE A 271 0.27 -6.35 -13.84
C PHE A 271 0.77 -7.66 -13.21
N PHE A 272 -0.12 -8.59 -12.84
CA PHE A 272 0.29 -9.83 -12.17
C PHE A 272 1.36 -10.61 -12.97
N ARG A 273 1.28 -10.60 -14.31
CA ARG A 273 2.27 -11.23 -15.20
C ARG A 273 3.70 -10.67 -15.06
N PHE A 274 3.85 -9.47 -14.51
CA PHE A 274 5.14 -8.81 -14.27
C PHE A 274 5.66 -9.03 -12.84
N SER A 275 4.90 -9.72 -11.98
CA SER A 275 5.33 -10.03 -10.61
C SER A 275 6.44 -11.08 -10.51
N HIS A 276 6.74 -11.81 -11.60
CA HIS A 276 7.63 -12.97 -11.60
C HIS A 276 7.27 -14.06 -10.58
N LEU A 277 6.06 -14.03 -10.01
CA LEU A 277 5.58 -15.02 -9.05
C LEU A 277 5.09 -16.27 -9.78
N THR A 278 5.61 -17.42 -9.37
CA THR A 278 5.09 -18.73 -9.78
C THR A 278 3.99 -19.20 -8.82
N GLU A 279 3.20 -20.19 -9.23
CA GLU A 279 2.23 -20.83 -8.33
C GLU A 279 2.91 -21.45 -7.09
N ILE A 280 4.15 -21.93 -7.24
CA ILE A 280 4.97 -22.46 -6.15
C ILE A 280 5.34 -21.36 -5.17
N ASP A 281 5.71 -20.17 -5.65
CA ASP A 281 6.02 -19.02 -4.79
C ASP A 281 4.80 -18.63 -3.95
N VAL A 282 3.62 -18.56 -4.56
CA VAL A 282 2.35 -18.21 -3.88
C VAL A 282 2.00 -19.23 -2.79
N LYS A 283 2.02 -20.53 -3.11
CA LYS A 283 1.74 -21.60 -2.12
C LYS A 283 2.78 -21.65 -1.00
N THR A 284 4.04 -21.39 -1.33
CA THR A 284 5.13 -21.34 -0.34
C THR A 284 4.93 -20.15 0.59
N ALA A 285 4.57 -18.99 0.06
CA ALA A 285 4.27 -17.80 0.86
C ALA A 285 3.08 -18.03 1.79
N GLU A 286 1.99 -18.63 1.29
CA GLU A 286 0.82 -19.01 2.11
C GLU A 286 1.23 -19.87 3.31
N ARG A 287 1.99 -20.96 3.07
CA ARG A 287 2.46 -21.85 4.13
C ARG A 287 3.36 -21.11 5.12
N GLN A 288 4.31 -20.30 4.63
CA GLN A 288 5.22 -19.53 5.49
C GLN A 288 4.46 -18.58 6.41
N VAL A 289 3.44 -17.87 5.91
CA VAL A 289 2.62 -16.96 6.73
C VAL A 289 1.83 -17.74 7.79
N ARG A 290 1.20 -18.85 7.43
CA ARG A 290 0.42 -19.67 8.39
C ARG A 290 1.29 -20.23 9.52
N VAL A 291 2.45 -20.80 9.17
CA VAL A 291 3.43 -21.30 10.15
C VAL A 291 3.96 -20.17 11.02
N ALA A 292 4.28 -19.01 10.42
CA ALA A 292 4.72 -17.84 11.15
C ALA A 292 3.66 -17.34 12.13
N GLU A 293 2.39 -17.28 11.75
CA GLU A 293 1.33 -16.81 12.63
C GLU A 293 1.13 -17.74 13.83
N ASN A 294 1.15 -19.05 13.63
CA ASN A 294 1.02 -20.02 14.72
C ASN A 294 2.16 -19.92 15.76
N SER A 295 3.36 -19.55 15.32
CA SER A 295 4.58 -19.58 16.14
C SER A 295 5.03 -18.22 16.67
N ARG A 296 4.77 -17.13 15.94
CA ARG A 296 5.35 -15.81 16.21
C ARG A 296 4.32 -14.72 16.52
N PHE A 297 3.03 -14.95 16.27
CA PHE A 297 2.03 -13.89 16.39
C PHE A 297 1.99 -13.25 17.79
N GLU A 298 2.03 -14.04 18.86
CA GLU A 298 2.01 -13.49 20.23
C GLU A 298 3.24 -12.62 20.50
N SER A 299 4.43 -13.06 20.09
CA SER A 299 5.66 -12.28 20.25
C SER A 299 5.61 -10.97 19.46
N TRP A 300 5.12 -11.03 18.22
CA TRP A 300 4.91 -9.86 17.38
C TRP A 300 3.88 -8.89 17.99
N LEU A 301 2.73 -9.40 18.46
CA LEU A 301 1.65 -8.60 19.04
C LEU A 301 2.15 -7.78 20.25
N ASN A 302 2.94 -8.40 21.12
CA ASN A 302 3.51 -7.73 22.29
C ASN A 302 4.55 -6.66 21.93
N ASN A 303 5.17 -6.76 20.75
CA ASN A 303 6.08 -5.75 20.21
C ASN A 303 5.37 -4.68 19.38
N TRP A 304 4.09 -4.88 19.05
CA TRP A 304 3.34 -3.99 18.19
C TRP A 304 2.80 -2.78 18.97
N GLU A 305 3.29 -1.59 18.66
CA GLU A 305 2.98 -0.35 19.38
C GLU A 305 1.48 -0.05 19.54
N PRO A 306 0.61 -0.23 18.51
CA PRO A 306 -0.84 -0.07 18.66
C PRO A 306 -1.44 -0.90 19.79
N TRP A 307 -0.99 -2.16 19.93
CA TRP A 307 -1.42 -3.04 21.01
C TRP A 307 -0.91 -2.52 22.37
N GLN A 308 0.34 -2.07 22.44
CA GLN A 308 0.91 -1.50 23.67
C GLN A 308 0.14 -0.24 24.12
N MET A 309 -0.31 0.60 23.18
CA MET A 309 -1.13 1.78 23.49
C MET A 309 -2.53 1.42 23.98
N LEU A 310 -3.11 0.36 23.42
CA LEU A 310 -4.34 -0.24 23.95
C LEU A 310 -4.13 -0.71 25.40
N LEU A 311 -3.06 -1.46 25.68
CA LEU A 311 -2.76 -1.93 27.04
C LEU A 311 -2.55 -0.76 28.01
N LYS A 312 -1.86 0.30 27.57
CA LYS A 312 -1.69 1.54 28.35
C LYS A 312 -3.03 2.17 28.73
N ARG A 313 -4.03 2.18 27.84
CA ARG A 313 -5.36 2.70 28.18
C ARG A 313 -6.10 1.81 29.17
N ILE A 314 -5.95 0.49 29.07
CA ILE A 314 -6.60 -0.46 29.98
C ILE A 314 -5.97 -0.39 31.37
N ASP A 315 -4.64 -0.35 31.46
CA ASP A 315 -3.90 -0.35 32.74
C ASP A 315 -2.71 0.64 32.69
N PRO A 316 -2.96 1.94 32.90
CA PRO A 316 -1.93 2.97 32.81
C PRO A 316 -0.79 2.81 33.82
N LEU A 317 -1.11 2.35 35.04
CA LEU A 317 -0.14 2.20 36.13
C LEU A 317 0.82 1.05 35.86
N TRP A 318 0.30 -0.08 35.36
CA TRP A 318 1.16 -1.17 34.90
C TRP A 318 2.06 -0.71 33.76
N TYR A 319 1.52 0.05 32.79
CA TYR A 319 2.30 0.48 31.63
C TYR A 319 3.48 1.38 32.02
N GLU A 320 3.29 2.29 32.99
CA GLU A 320 4.39 3.11 33.52
C GLU A 320 5.50 2.24 34.14
N THR A 321 5.12 1.21 34.89
CA THR A 321 6.06 0.25 35.47
C THR A 321 6.82 -0.53 34.38
N ALA A 322 6.11 -1.00 33.36
CA ALA A 322 6.68 -1.71 32.21
C ALA A 322 7.68 -0.85 31.43
N VAL A 323 7.37 0.43 31.23
CA VAL A 323 8.27 1.39 30.57
C VAL A 323 9.53 1.63 31.40
N ASN A 324 9.40 1.79 32.72
CA ASN A 324 10.55 1.95 33.62
C ASN A 324 11.45 0.71 33.61
N GLU A 325 10.88 -0.50 33.60
CA GLU A 325 11.64 -1.75 33.47
C GLU A 325 12.39 -1.81 32.13
N LYS A 326 11.75 -1.40 31.03
CA LYS A 326 12.39 -1.34 29.71
C LYS A 326 13.60 -0.40 29.72
N TYR A 327 13.48 0.80 30.29
CA TYR A 327 14.60 1.74 30.39
C TYR A 327 15.73 1.19 31.27
N ALA A 328 15.39 0.65 32.44
CA ALA A 328 16.37 0.06 33.35
C ALA A 328 17.13 -1.12 32.71
N PHE A 329 16.48 -1.88 31.83
CA PHE A 329 17.12 -2.94 31.06
C PHE A 329 18.12 -2.41 30.04
N VAL A 330 17.71 -1.43 29.22
CA VAL A 330 18.57 -0.85 28.16
C VAL A 330 19.81 -0.18 28.74
N ASP A 331 19.67 0.51 29.88
CA ASP A 331 20.77 1.18 30.58
C ASP A 331 21.55 0.23 31.52
N GLY A 332 21.06 -1.00 31.69
CA GLY A 332 21.61 -1.99 32.60
C GLY A 332 22.64 -2.93 31.96
N PRO A 333 23.39 -3.69 32.79
CA PRO A 333 24.35 -4.67 32.29
C PRO A 333 23.67 -5.85 31.56
N ASP A 334 22.39 -6.12 31.82
CA ASP A 334 21.65 -7.22 31.22
C ASP A 334 21.52 -7.08 29.69
N PHE A 335 21.30 -5.86 29.19
CA PHE A 335 21.25 -5.62 27.74
C PHE A 335 22.58 -5.98 27.07
N GLN A 336 23.70 -5.55 27.65
CA GLN A 336 25.02 -5.85 27.08
C GLN A 336 25.35 -7.34 27.17
N ASN A 337 24.98 -8.01 28.28
CA ASN A 337 25.16 -9.46 28.42
C ASN A 337 24.40 -10.23 27.33
N ARG A 338 23.11 -9.93 27.13
CA ARG A 338 22.30 -10.56 26.09
C ARG A 338 22.82 -10.26 24.68
N LEU A 339 23.31 -9.04 24.45
CA LEU A 339 23.93 -8.68 23.18
C LEU A 339 25.22 -9.48 22.93
N ASP A 340 26.05 -9.68 23.95
CA ASP A 340 27.27 -10.49 23.86
C ASP A 340 26.94 -11.97 23.60
N GLU A 341 25.87 -12.50 24.19
CA GLU A 341 25.34 -13.83 23.86
C GLU A 341 24.92 -13.92 22.38
N LYS A 342 24.26 -12.89 21.82
CA LYS A 342 23.93 -12.86 20.38
C LYS A 342 25.18 -12.81 19.52
N PHE A 343 26.21 -12.05 19.89
CA PHE A 343 27.48 -12.05 19.16
C PHE A 343 28.11 -13.45 19.12
N GLN A 344 28.08 -14.18 20.23
CA GLN A 344 28.59 -15.55 20.27
C GLN A 344 27.73 -16.50 19.42
N LEU A 345 26.40 -16.44 19.56
CA LEU A 345 25.46 -17.29 18.84
C LEU A 345 25.60 -17.13 17.32
N HIS A 346 25.74 -15.88 16.85
CA HIS A 346 25.91 -15.56 15.44
C HIS A 346 27.37 -15.57 14.96
N GLN A 347 28.31 -15.94 15.84
CA GLN A 347 29.75 -16.00 15.54
C GLN A 347 30.30 -14.69 14.96
N VAL A 348 29.85 -13.56 15.50
CA VAL A 348 30.25 -12.23 15.02
C VAL A 348 31.67 -11.92 15.48
N PRO A 349 32.63 -11.70 14.55
CA PRO A 349 34.00 -11.40 14.92
C PRO A 349 34.12 -10.00 15.56
N PRO A 350 35.09 -9.77 16.46
CA PRO A 350 35.23 -8.50 17.20
C PRO A 350 35.19 -7.25 16.32
N GLU A 351 35.83 -7.31 15.15
CA GLU A 351 35.90 -6.23 14.17
C GLU A 351 34.57 -5.89 13.48
N ALA A 352 33.59 -6.82 13.48
CA ALA A 352 32.26 -6.61 12.90
C ALA A 352 31.18 -6.35 13.97
N ARG A 353 31.56 -6.28 15.26
CA ARG A 353 30.59 -6.11 16.35
C ARG A 353 29.90 -4.76 16.32
N ASP A 354 30.57 -3.71 15.88
CA ASP A 354 29.96 -2.38 15.78
C ASP A 354 28.83 -2.36 14.74
N ASP A 355 29.05 -2.98 13.57
CA ASP A 355 28.03 -3.11 12.52
C ASP A 355 26.87 -4.02 12.96
N ALA A 356 27.17 -5.11 13.65
CA ALA A 356 26.18 -6.07 14.13
C ALA A 356 25.43 -5.60 15.39
N ARG A 357 25.96 -4.62 16.14
CA ARG A 357 25.38 -4.10 17.38
C ARG A 357 23.96 -3.60 17.18
N TYR A 358 23.73 -2.84 16.11
CA TYR A 358 22.42 -2.27 15.82
C TYR A 358 21.34 -3.33 15.49
N PRO A 359 21.52 -4.23 14.50
CA PRO A 359 20.51 -5.24 14.19
C PRO A 359 20.31 -6.26 15.32
N LEU A 360 21.38 -6.71 16.00
CA LEU A 360 21.24 -7.65 17.13
C LEU A 360 20.66 -6.98 18.37
N GLY A 361 20.99 -5.71 18.62
CA GLY A 361 20.40 -4.92 19.70
C GLY A 361 18.88 -4.76 19.57
N LYS A 362 18.37 -4.62 18.34
CA LYS A 362 16.92 -4.62 18.08
C LYS A 362 16.26 -5.94 18.48
N ILE A 363 16.91 -7.07 18.19
CA ILE A 363 16.40 -8.40 18.57
C ILE A 363 16.35 -8.53 20.09
N VAL A 364 17.45 -8.17 20.79
CA VAL A 364 17.52 -8.21 22.25
C VAL A 364 16.43 -7.34 22.89
N LEU A 365 16.21 -6.13 22.34
CA LEU A 365 15.15 -5.25 22.83
C LEU A 365 13.76 -5.85 22.59
N ALA A 366 13.51 -6.44 21.41
CA ALA A 366 12.22 -7.06 21.10
C ALA A 366 11.91 -8.27 21.99
N GLU A 367 12.93 -9.07 22.33
CA GLU A 367 12.83 -10.17 23.29
C GLU A 367 12.42 -9.64 24.68
N LYS A 368 13.09 -8.58 25.17
CA LYS A 368 12.75 -7.98 26.46
C LYS A 368 11.36 -7.36 26.47
N ILE A 369 10.97 -6.66 25.40
CA ILE A 369 9.62 -6.09 25.28
C ILE A 369 8.58 -7.22 25.34
N HIS A 370 8.80 -8.32 24.63
CA HIS A 370 7.90 -9.47 24.73
C HIS A 370 7.81 -10.00 26.17
N GLU A 371 8.92 -10.20 26.87
CA GLU A 371 8.94 -10.65 28.28
C GLU A 371 8.10 -9.76 29.21
N ILE A 372 8.20 -8.44 29.04
CA ILE A 372 7.46 -7.46 29.86
C ILE A 372 5.96 -7.52 29.54
N PHE A 373 5.61 -7.54 28.25
CA PHE A 373 4.22 -7.33 27.80
C PHE A 373 3.38 -8.61 27.78
N VAL A 374 3.99 -9.79 27.58
CA VAL A 374 3.27 -11.07 27.40
C VAL A 374 2.36 -11.40 28.58
N ASN A 375 2.85 -11.20 29.81
CA ASN A 375 2.08 -11.52 31.01
C ASN A 375 0.83 -10.64 31.13
N GLN A 376 0.95 -9.36 30.79
CA GLN A 376 -0.17 -8.44 30.84
C GLN A 376 -1.19 -8.72 29.73
N THR A 377 -0.72 -8.98 28.51
CA THR A 377 -1.57 -9.40 27.38
C THR A 377 -2.41 -10.62 27.77
N ARG A 378 -1.76 -11.68 28.29
CA ARG A 378 -2.46 -12.91 28.73
C ARG A 378 -3.42 -12.65 29.89
N LYS A 379 -3.02 -11.85 30.87
CA LYS A 379 -3.87 -11.49 32.03
C LYS A 379 -5.16 -10.79 31.60
N ILE A 380 -5.06 -9.78 30.74
CA ILE A 380 -6.23 -9.03 30.26
C ILE A 380 -7.15 -9.92 29.44
N LEU A 381 -6.61 -10.76 28.56
CA LEU A 381 -7.42 -11.69 27.77
C LEU A 381 -8.07 -12.76 28.64
N ALA A 382 -7.37 -13.31 29.63
CA ALA A 382 -7.93 -14.28 30.57
C ALA A 382 -9.08 -13.66 31.39
N ALA A 383 -8.94 -12.41 31.83
CA ALA A 383 -9.99 -11.69 32.57
C ALA A 383 -11.29 -11.50 31.77
N LYS A 384 -11.24 -11.60 30.44
CA LYS A 384 -12.39 -11.51 29.53
C LYS A 384 -12.74 -12.83 28.85
N GLU A 385 -12.20 -13.96 29.33
CA GLU A 385 -12.43 -15.30 28.75
C GLU A 385 -12.02 -15.39 27.26
N HIS A 386 -10.95 -14.68 26.90
CA HIS A 386 -10.46 -14.54 25.52
C HIS A 386 -9.04 -15.12 25.33
N SER A 387 -8.59 -16.00 26.24
CA SER A 387 -7.26 -16.63 26.15
C SER A 387 -7.04 -17.44 24.87
N SER A 388 -8.10 -18.05 24.33
CA SER A 388 -8.05 -18.83 23.08
C SER A 388 -7.69 -17.98 21.86
N LEU A 389 -7.83 -16.65 21.93
CA LEU A 389 -7.49 -15.76 20.82
C LEU A 389 -5.99 -15.73 20.50
N LEU A 390 -5.12 -16.22 21.39
CA LEU A 390 -3.68 -16.35 21.15
C LEU A 390 -3.26 -17.74 20.68
N GLU A 391 -4.19 -18.70 20.65
CA GLU A 391 -3.87 -20.07 20.20
C GLU A 391 -3.56 -20.11 18.70
N PRO A 392 -2.83 -21.16 18.24
CA PRO A 392 -2.61 -21.41 16.82
C PRO A 392 -3.92 -21.46 16.05
N LEU A 393 -4.00 -20.68 14.97
CA LEU A 393 -5.23 -20.54 14.17
C LEU A 393 -5.28 -21.55 13.02
N TRP A 394 -4.12 -21.89 12.47
CA TRP A 394 -4.02 -22.70 11.25
C TRP A 394 -3.71 -24.15 11.61
N THR A 395 -4.41 -25.09 10.98
CA THR A 395 -4.01 -26.50 10.98
C THR A 395 -2.85 -26.70 10.00
N GLU A 396 -1.86 -27.52 10.36
CA GLU A 396 -0.72 -27.87 9.50
C GLU A 396 -1.11 -28.55 8.18
#